data_AF-A0A818VVE6-F1
#
_entry.id   AF-A0A818VVE6-F1
#
_cell.length_a   1.000
_cell.length_b   1.000
_cell.length_c   1.000
_cell.angle_alpha   90.00
_cell.angle_beta   90.00
_cell.angle_gamma   90.00
#
_symmetry.space_group_name_H-M   'P 1'
#
loop_
_entity.id
_entity.type
_entity.pdbx_description
1 polymer ?
#
loop_
_entity_poly.entity_id
_entity_poly.type
_entity_poly.pdbx_seq_one_letter_code
_entity_poly.pdbx_strand_id
1 'polypeptide(L)'
;MTNFSNHSLPINTRLQSLDYLGSVAAQLRKDTIDNDVLNSKENQDKLDQIVYKTLSSIELDEDVMEVYKTDPLRYHRSLVIYLNELSLSDQTSHYAKMFHIGQWLRDINLTVERLTQTLTRRMKSGQTELVDDDVDESMNNNNNNSKPSISIEDEIEMKKTEKFSILKMLSMPETARKQQRYTLDIEYDDICLLMRYLTSNRPFLKTFDVYLKQLAAIFQSEAGTNIRSKAMKCLCTVVEADPTILARNDIKSCVKVGLTDKSISVREAAIDLIGRYIVQKQELILQYYDVLCERSIDTGKIKYKNI
;
A
#
# COMPACT_ATOMS: atom_id res chain seq x y z
N MET A 1 -7.17 -13.23 4.80
CA MET A 1 -6.99 -13.99 3.55
C MET A 1 -7.47 -15.44 3.66
N THR A 2 -7.21 -16.12 4.78
CA THR A 2 -7.58 -17.55 4.93
C THR A 2 -9.08 -17.80 5.13
N ASN A 3 -9.81 -16.84 5.70
CA ASN A 3 -11.21 -17.06 6.11
C ASN A 3 -12.20 -17.23 4.95
N PHE A 4 -12.04 -16.54 3.82
CA PHE A 4 -12.98 -16.69 2.69
C PHE A 4 -12.67 -17.91 1.81
N SER A 5 -11.43 -18.41 1.79
CA SER A 5 -11.08 -19.66 1.09
C SER A 5 -11.38 -20.91 1.93
N ASN A 6 -11.63 -20.74 3.23
CA ASN A 6 -11.96 -21.84 4.10
C ASN A 6 -13.46 -22.20 4.01
N HIS A 7 -13.75 -23.29 3.30
CA HIS A 7 -15.10 -23.81 3.15
C HIS A 7 -15.72 -24.35 4.45
N SER A 8 -14.94 -24.54 5.52
CA SER A 8 -15.48 -24.93 6.84
C SER A 8 -16.17 -23.78 7.57
N LEU A 9 -15.95 -22.53 7.14
CA LEU A 9 -16.55 -21.35 7.76
C LEU A 9 -17.96 -21.07 7.22
N PRO A 10 -18.85 -20.51 8.06
CA PRO A 10 -20.19 -20.12 7.62
C PRO A 10 -20.16 -19.15 6.45
N ILE A 11 -21.10 -19.32 5.51
CA ILE A 11 -21.21 -18.50 4.29
C ILE A 11 -21.25 -16.99 4.59
N ASN A 12 -21.97 -16.58 5.64
CA ASN A 12 -22.09 -15.17 6.02
C ASN A 12 -20.74 -14.58 6.46
N THR A 13 -19.95 -15.33 7.22
CA THR A 13 -18.60 -14.91 7.66
C THR A 13 -17.66 -14.77 6.46
N ARG A 14 -17.76 -15.69 5.49
CA ARG A 14 -16.99 -15.63 4.24
C ARG A 14 -17.37 -14.39 3.41
N LEU A 15 -18.67 -14.11 3.29
CA LEU A 15 -19.19 -12.93 2.57
C LEU A 15 -18.76 -11.60 3.22
N GLN A 16 -18.85 -11.50 4.55
CA GLN A 16 -18.40 -10.30 5.27
C GLN A 16 -16.88 -10.10 5.14
N SER A 17 -16.10 -11.18 5.25
CA SER A 17 -14.65 -11.12 5.07
C SER A 17 -14.27 -10.63 3.66
N LEU A 18 -15.03 -11.03 2.66
CA LEU A 18 -14.85 -10.60 1.28
C LEU A 18 -15.20 -9.12 1.08
N ASP A 19 -16.24 -8.62 1.75
CA ASP A 19 -16.59 -7.19 1.73
C ASP A 19 -15.52 -6.29 2.32
N TYR A 20 -14.94 -6.71 3.45
CA TYR A 20 -13.82 -6.00 4.05
C TYR A 20 -12.61 -5.99 3.11
N LEU A 21 -12.32 -7.12 2.46
CA LEU A 21 -11.24 -7.19 1.47
C LEU A 21 -11.48 -6.24 0.29
N GLY A 22 -12.70 -6.21 -0.26
CA GLY A 22 -13.06 -5.31 -1.36
C GLY A 22 -12.92 -3.84 -0.99
N SER A 23 -13.45 -3.44 0.17
CA SER A 23 -13.36 -2.07 0.68
C SER A 23 -11.92 -1.64 0.93
N VAL A 24 -11.12 -2.51 1.57
CA VAL A 24 -9.70 -2.24 1.83
C VAL A 24 -8.91 -2.16 0.52
N ALA A 25 -9.15 -3.04 -0.45
CA ALA A 25 -8.48 -3.00 -1.74
C ALA A 25 -8.81 -1.70 -2.50
N ALA A 26 -10.07 -1.25 -2.48
CA ALA A 26 -10.48 -0.01 -3.11
C ALA A 26 -9.80 1.20 -2.46
N GLN A 27 -9.79 1.27 -1.12
CA GLN A 27 -9.11 2.34 -0.39
C GLN A 27 -7.61 2.34 -0.65
N LEU A 28 -6.96 1.17 -0.62
CA LEU A 28 -5.54 1.03 -0.92
C LEU A 28 -5.19 1.51 -2.32
N ARG A 29 -6.06 1.26 -3.31
CA ARG A 29 -5.84 1.78 -4.66
C ARG A 29 -5.88 3.29 -4.71
N LYS A 30 -6.89 3.88 -4.08
CA LYS A 30 -7.04 5.33 -3.98
C LYS A 30 -5.81 5.97 -3.31
N ASP A 31 -5.37 5.40 -2.18
CA ASP A 31 -4.19 5.87 -1.46
C ASP A 31 -2.90 5.72 -2.29
N THR A 32 -2.81 4.70 -3.16
CA THR A 32 -1.68 4.51 -4.08
C THR A 32 -1.66 5.57 -5.17
N ILE A 33 -2.82 5.94 -5.73
CA ILE A 33 -2.92 7.01 -6.74
C ILE A 33 -2.58 8.36 -6.12
N ASP A 34 -3.07 8.61 -4.90
CA ASP A 34 -2.73 9.82 -4.15
C ASP A 34 -1.22 9.89 -3.83
N ASN A 35 -0.54 8.74 -3.66
CA ASN A 35 0.91 8.67 -3.49
C ASN A 35 1.68 9.14 -4.73
N ASP A 36 1.22 8.83 -5.93
CA ASP A 36 1.87 9.32 -7.16
C ASP A 36 1.83 10.86 -7.23
N VAL A 37 0.72 11.47 -6.79
CA VAL A 37 0.59 12.93 -6.64
C VAL A 37 1.46 13.48 -5.52
N LEU A 38 1.64 12.71 -4.44
CA LEU A 38 2.49 13.06 -3.31
C LEU A 38 3.98 13.19 -3.68
N ASN A 39 4.42 12.46 -4.70
CA ASN A 39 5.78 12.54 -5.24
C ASN A 39 5.99 13.69 -6.23
N SER A 40 5.00 14.57 -6.41
CA SER A 40 5.15 15.79 -7.21
C SER A 40 6.22 16.73 -6.63
N LYS A 41 6.86 17.52 -7.50
CA LYS A 41 7.93 18.44 -7.11
C LYS A 41 7.47 19.44 -6.04
N GLU A 42 6.26 19.97 -6.17
CA GLU A 42 5.67 20.90 -5.20
C GLU A 42 5.57 20.28 -3.79
N ASN A 43 5.07 19.05 -3.68
CA ASN A 43 4.94 18.37 -2.39
C ASN A 43 6.31 18.02 -1.79
N GLN A 44 7.30 17.66 -2.63
CA GLN A 44 8.67 17.46 -2.16
C GLN A 44 9.28 18.75 -1.62
N ASP A 45 9.08 19.88 -2.30
CA ASP A 45 9.58 21.18 -1.84
C ASP A 45 8.93 21.60 -0.51
N LYS A 46 7.63 21.31 -0.31
CA LYS A 46 6.94 21.52 0.97
C LYS A 46 7.50 20.60 2.07
N LEU A 47 7.75 19.33 1.77
CA LEU A 47 8.35 18.39 2.72
C LEU A 47 9.75 18.84 3.18
N ASP A 48 10.57 19.35 2.26
CA ASP A 48 11.90 19.88 2.58
C ASP A 48 11.80 21.17 3.43
N GLN A 49 10.80 22.03 3.18
CA GLN A 49 10.53 23.20 4.03
C GLN A 49 10.14 22.78 5.47
N ILE A 50 9.32 21.74 5.62
CA ILE A 50 8.94 21.20 6.94
C ILE A 50 10.17 20.69 7.69
N VAL A 51 11.05 19.96 6.99
CA VAL A 51 12.33 19.49 7.56
C VAL A 51 13.18 20.66 8.03
N TYR A 52 13.32 21.70 7.20
CA TYR A 52 14.08 22.89 7.56
C TYR A 52 13.50 23.59 8.80
N LYS A 53 12.18 23.80 8.83
CA LYS A 53 11.50 24.47 9.95
C LYS A 53 11.64 23.69 11.27
N THR A 54 11.44 22.37 11.23
CA THR A 54 11.57 21.50 12.43
C THR A 54 13.01 21.43 12.93
N LEU A 55 14.00 21.24 12.06
CA LEU A 55 15.40 21.17 12.49
C LEU A 55 15.89 22.51 13.03
N SER A 56 15.41 23.63 12.49
CA SER A 56 15.76 24.97 12.97
C SER A 56 15.15 25.30 14.34
N SER A 57 14.15 24.53 14.79
CA SER A 57 13.51 24.74 16.09
C SER A 57 14.28 24.12 17.26
N ILE A 58 15.31 23.33 16.99
CA ILE A 58 16.15 22.68 17.99
C ILE A 58 17.59 23.22 17.92
N GLU A 59 18.28 23.23 19.05
CA GLU A 59 19.69 23.60 19.09
C GLU A 59 20.53 22.42 18.60
N LEU A 60 21.09 22.58 17.40
CA LEU A 60 21.98 21.63 16.75
C LEU A 60 23.23 22.35 16.25
N ASP A 61 24.36 21.65 16.27
CA ASP A 61 25.57 22.09 15.57
C ASP A 61 25.28 22.15 14.06
N GLU A 62 25.87 23.13 13.38
CA GLU A 62 25.64 23.39 11.95
C GLU A 62 25.97 22.17 11.09
N ASP A 63 27.10 21.49 11.39
CA ASP A 63 27.51 20.25 10.74
C ASP A 63 26.47 19.13 10.90
N VAL A 64 25.88 18.99 12.09
CA VAL A 64 24.87 17.97 12.38
C VAL A 64 23.56 18.29 11.66
N MET A 65 23.21 19.58 11.59
CA MET A 65 22.01 20.03 10.91
C MET A 65 22.07 19.73 9.40
N GLU A 66 23.21 19.97 8.75
CA GLU A 66 23.40 19.65 7.33
C GLU A 66 23.31 18.14 7.04
N VAL A 67 23.84 17.31 7.94
CA VAL A 67 23.68 15.85 7.86
C VAL A 67 22.20 15.47 8.00
N TYR A 68 21.49 16.01 8.99
CA TYR A 68 20.09 15.66 9.23
C TYR A 68 19.12 16.17 8.16
N LYS A 69 19.46 17.23 7.43
CA LYS A 69 18.66 17.72 6.28
C LYS A 69 18.72 16.76 5.09
N THR A 70 19.83 16.05 4.91
CA THR A 70 20.09 15.28 3.69
C THR A 70 19.93 13.78 3.90
N ASP A 71 19.96 13.31 5.14
CA ASP A 71 19.91 11.88 5.40
C ASP A 71 18.52 11.25 5.09
N PRO A 72 18.45 9.92 5.00
CA PRO A 72 17.20 9.20 4.74
C PRO A 72 16.17 9.31 5.86
N LEU A 73 16.56 9.80 7.05
CA LEU A 73 15.75 9.81 8.27
C LEU A 73 15.15 11.18 8.59
N ARG A 74 15.45 12.20 7.77
CA ARG A 74 15.04 13.60 7.96
C ARG A 74 13.54 13.78 8.25
N TYR A 75 12.69 13.07 7.53
CA TYR A 75 11.23 13.16 7.69
C TYR A 75 10.76 12.57 9.01
N HIS A 76 11.35 11.45 9.42
CA HIS A 76 11.06 10.85 10.72
C HIS A 76 11.57 11.71 11.87
N ARG A 77 12.75 12.34 11.75
CA ARG A 77 13.22 13.33 12.74
C ARG A 77 12.26 14.49 12.87
N SER A 78 11.83 15.05 11.74
CA SER A 78 10.90 16.18 11.71
C SER A 78 9.61 15.87 12.47
N LEU A 79 9.05 14.68 12.25
CA LEU A 79 7.87 14.22 12.99
C LEU A 79 8.13 14.03 14.48
N VAL A 80 9.28 13.45 14.86
CA VAL A 80 9.65 13.27 16.28
C VAL A 80 9.83 14.62 16.99
N ILE A 81 10.44 15.60 16.33
CA ILE A 81 10.61 16.96 16.85
C ILE A 81 9.24 17.61 17.08
N TYR A 82 8.33 17.51 16.10
CA TYR A 82 6.96 18.00 16.23
C TYR A 82 6.23 17.32 17.40
N LEU A 83 6.26 16.00 17.49
CA LEU A 83 5.61 15.26 18.57
C LEU A 83 6.22 15.56 19.95
N ASN A 84 7.51 15.88 20.03
CA ASN A 84 8.14 16.33 21.26
C ASN A 84 7.57 17.66 21.72
N GLU A 85 7.41 18.64 20.82
CA GLU A 85 6.77 19.92 21.16
C GLU A 85 5.33 19.70 21.65
N LEU A 86 4.54 18.87 20.96
CA LEU A 86 3.17 18.56 21.39
C LEU A 86 3.14 17.80 22.71
N SER A 87 4.13 16.95 22.99
CA SER A 87 4.19 16.20 24.24
C SER A 87 4.35 17.08 25.49
N LEU A 88 4.82 18.32 25.33
CA LEU A 88 4.83 19.32 26.40
C LEU A 88 3.41 19.74 26.81
N SER A 89 2.45 19.63 25.89
CA SER A 89 1.04 20.00 26.10
C SER A 89 0.13 18.80 26.38
N ASP A 90 0.43 17.62 25.82
CA ASP A 90 -0.40 16.43 25.91
C ASP A 90 0.41 15.13 25.98
N GLN A 91 0.17 14.32 27.01
CA GLN A 91 0.79 13.02 27.22
C GLN A 91 0.48 12.02 26.10
N THR A 92 -0.65 12.16 25.39
CA THR A 92 -1.00 11.29 24.26
C THR A 92 0.04 11.37 23.14
N SER A 93 0.60 12.57 22.92
CA SER A 93 1.64 12.80 21.91
C SER A 93 2.96 12.07 22.25
N HIS A 94 3.24 11.87 23.55
CA HIS A 94 4.36 11.03 23.97
C HIS A 94 4.15 9.57 23.53
N TYR A 95 2.96 9.01 23.72
CA TYR A 95 2.67 7.64 23.26
C TYR A 95 2.70 7.52 21.73
N ALA A 96 2.21 8.53 21.01
CA ALA A 96 2.30 8.57 19.55
C ALA A 96 3.76 8.54 19.06
N LYS A 97 4.66 9.31 19.71
CA LYS A 97 6.10 9.27 19.45
C LYS A 97 6.68 7.87 19.67
N MET A 98 6.41 7.28 20.84
CA MET A 98 6.94 5.95 21.18
C MET A 98 6.44 4.88 20.22
N PHE A 99 5.17 4.95 19.81
CA PHE A 99 4.61 4.05 18.81
C PHE A 99 5.28 4.21 17.45
N HIS A 100 5.47 5.45 16.98
CA HIS A 100 6.12 5.72 15.70
C HIS A 100 7.56 5.19 15.65
N ILE A 101 8.35 5.49 16.68
CA ILE A 101 9.75 5.01 16.80
C ILE A 101 9.77 3.48 16.91
N GLY A 102 8.90 2.88 17.72
CA GLY A 102 8.81 1.44 17.89
C GLY A 102 8.42 0.71 16.59
N GLN A 103 7.46 1.24 15.84
CA GLN A 103 7.06 0.70 14.54
C GLN A 103 8.23 0.70 13.57
N TRP A 104 9.01 1.77 13.54
CA TRP A 104 10.13 1.88 12.61
C TRP A 104 11.31 0.98 12.99
N LEU A 105 11.63 0.87 14.29
CA LEU A 105 12.60 -0.09 14.80
C LEU A 105 12.21 -1.53 14.44
N ARG A 106 10.92 -1.88 14.53
CA ARG A 106 10.41 -3.18 14.10
C ARG A 106 10.65 -3.40 12.61
N ASP A 107 10.35 -2.43 11.76
CA ASP A 107 10.50 -2.57 10.31
C ASP A 107 11.97 -2.73 9.89
N ILE A 108 12.89 -2.01 10.54
CA ILE A 108 14.33 -2.19 10.31
C ILE A 108 14.77 -3.58 10.76
N ASN A 109 14.34 -4.05 11.94
CA ASN A 109 14.69 -5.40 12.40
C ASN A 109 14.17 -6.47 11.44
N LEU A 110 12.93 -6.36 10.95
CA LEU A 110 12.37 -7.28 9.94
C LEU A 110 13.15 -7.24 8.63
N THR A 111 13.63 -6.06 8.21
CA THR A 111 14.45 -5.91 7.01
C THR A 111 15.82 -6.59 7.19
N VAL A 112 16.49 -6.34 8.32
CA VAL A 112 17.77 -6.99 8.65
C VAL A 112 17.61 -8.50 8.72
N GLU A 113 16.54 -9.01 9.33
CA GLU A 113 16.24 -10.44 9.42
C GLU A 113 16.10 -11.06 8.02
N ARG A 114 15.32 -10.44 7.14
CA ARG A 114 15.16 -10.90 5.74
C ARG A 114 16.49 -10.91 4.99
N LEU A 115 17.26 -9.84 5.04
CA LEU A 115 18.57 -9.76 4.36
C LEU A 115 19.54 -10.82 4.89
N THR A 116 19.54 -11.05 6.20
CA THR A 116 20.36 -12.08 6.85
C THR A 116 19.95 -13.49 6.40
N GLN A 117 18.65 -13.76 6.28
CA GLN A 117 18.13 -15.01 5.74
C GLN A 117 18.55 -15.19 4.27
N THR A 118 18.47 -14.15 3.44
CA THR A 118 18.92 -14.19 2.04
C THR A 118 20.41 -14.49 1.92
N LEU A 119 21.26 -13.85 2.74
CA LEU A 119 22.69 -14.16 2.81
C LEU A 119 22.94 -15.61 3.20
N THR A 120 22.27 -16.07 4.25
CA THR A 120 22.41 -17.45 4.74
C THR A 120 22.02 -18.46 3.66
N ARG A 121 20.95 -18.20 2.89
CA ARG A 121 20.54 -19.02 1.75
C ARG A 121 21.61 -19.03 0.65
N ARG A 122 22.17 -17.88 0.28
CA ARG A 122 23.25 -17.78 -0.73
C ARG A 122 24.52 -18.55 -0.33
N MET A 123 24.88 -18.49 0.95
CA MET A 123 26.02 -19.25 1.48
C MET A 123 25.76 -20.77 1.45
N LYS A 124 24.52 -21.21 1.70
CA LYS A 124 24.12 -22.62 1.63
C LYS A 124 23.99 -23.14 0.20
N SER A 125 23.44 -22.35 -0.72
CA SER A 125 23.31 -22.74 -2.14
C SER A 125 24.66 -22.84 -2.87
N GLY A 126 25.71 -22.23 -2.34
CA GLY A 126 27.10 -22.43 -2.80
C GLY A 126 27.73 -23.75 -2.35
N GLN A 127 27.07 -24.54 -1.50
CA GLN A 127 27.65 -25.75 -0.89
C GLN A 127 26.85 -27.04 -1.08
N THR A 128 25.71 -27.04 -1.79
CA THR A 128 24.92 -28.29 -1.95
C THR A 128 24.13 -28.29 -3.26
N GLU A 129 24.63 -29.05 -4.25
CA GLU A 129 23.74 -29.71 -5.21
C GLU A 129 23.00 -30.84 -4.46
N LEU A 130 21.70 -30.97 -4.76
CA LEU A 130 20.76 -32.06 -4.46
C LEU A 130 19.68 -31.83 -3.36
N VAL A 131 18.44 -31.92 -3.86
CA VAL A 131 17.15 -32.37 -3.26
C VAL A 131 16.11 -31.32 -2.81
N ASP A 132 15.13 -31.17 -3.72
CA ASP A 132 13.64 -31.02 -3.66
C ASP A 132 12.86 -30.26 -2.57
N ASP A 133 11.82 -29.62 -3.12
CA ASP A 133 10.48 -29.26 -2.61
C ASP A 133 10.34 -28.31 -1.42
N ASP A 134 10.10 -27.03 -1.73
CA ASP A 134 8.82 -26.42 -1.36
C ASP A 134 8.51 -25.18 -2.22
N VAL A 135 7.35 -25.26 -2.87
CA VAL A 135 6.72 -24.20 -3.67
C VAL A 135 6.01 -23.25 -2.72
N ASP A 136 6.58 -22.09 -2.44
CA ASP A 136 5.84 -20.82 -2.34
C ASP A 136 6.77 -19.64 -1.98
N GLU A 137 7.26 -18.92 -2.99
CA GLU A 137 7.58 -17.49 -2.83
C GLU A 137 7.51 -16.79 -4.19
N SER A 138 6.32 -16.75 -4.76
CA SER A 138 6.00 -15.88 -5.90
C SER A 138 5.75 -14.44 -5.44
N MET A 139 6.77 -13.77 -4.92
CA MET A 139 6.75 -12.30 -4.86
C MET A 139 8.11 -11.68 -5.17
N ASN A 140 8.20 -11.26 -6.44
CA ASN A 140 8.79 -10.00 -6.86
C ASN A 140 10.33 -9.93 -6.94
N ASN A 141 10.90 -10.72 -7.85
CA ASN A 141 12.29 -10.58 -8.29
C ASN A 141 12.40 -9.98 -9.71
N ASN A 142 11.56 -8.99 -10.03
CA ASN A 142 11.69 -8.20 -11.26
C ASN A 142 11.69 -6.72 -10.90
N ASN A 143 12.86 -6.23 -10.48
CA ASN A 143 13.24 -4.85 -10.65
C ASN A 143 14.72 -4.82 -11.05
N ASN A 144 14.97 -5.13 -12.33
CA ASN A 144 16.17 -4.69 -13.02
C ASN A 144 16.13 -3.16 -13.14
N ASN A 145 16.43 -2.48 -12.03
CA ASN A 145 16.77 -1.06 -12.06
C ASN A 145 18.20 -0.92 -11.56
N SER A 146 19.05 -0.54 -12.51
CA SER A 146 20.41 -0.03 -12.39
C SER A 146 20.63 0.82 -11.11
N LYS A 147 21.01 0.17 -10.02
CA LYS A 147 21.73 0.77 -8.90
C LYS A 147 23.05 0.01 -8.74
N PRO A 148 24.15 0.68 -8.36
CA PRO A 148 25.38 -0.02 -8.01
C PRO A 148 25.04 -1.04 -6.93
N SER A 149 25.30 -2.32 -7.19
CA SER A 149 24.94 -3.42 -6.31
C SER A 149 25.80 -3.33 -5.05
N ILE A 150 25.29 -2.63 -4.04
CA ILE A 150 25.78 -2.65 -2.66
C ILE A 150 25.72 -4.11 -2.19
N SER A 151 26.77 -4.60 -1.51
CA SER A 151 26.76 -5.97 -0.99
C SER A 151 25.65 -6.13 0.04
N ILE A 152 25.06 -7.31 0.18
CA ILE A 152 23.99 -7.51 1.16
C ILE A 152 24.53 -7.28 2.59
N GLU A 153 25.80 -7.59 2.82
CA GLU A 153 26.52 -7.28 4.05
C GLU A 153 26.54 -5.78 4.36
N ASP A 154 26.87 -4.95 3.36
CA ASP A 154 26.89 -3.49 3.48
C ASP A 154 25.47 -2.93 3.73
N GLU A 155 24.45 -3.52 3.10
CA GLU A 155 23.04 -3.14 3.31
C GLU A 155 22.59 -3.46 4.75
N ILE A 156 23.01 -4.60 5.30
CA ILE A 156 22.76 -4.95 6.71
C ILE A 156 23.46 -3.95 7.64
N GLU A 157 24.70 -3.57 7.35
CA GLU A 157 25.43 -2.59 8.15
C GLU A 157 24.75 -1.23 8.11
N MET A 158 24.33 -0.77 6.93
CA MET A 158 23.56 0.46 6.75
C MET A 158 22.25 0.43 7.56
N LYS A 159 21.54 -0.70 7.60
CA LYS A 159 20.31 -0.83 8.40
C LYS A 159 20.60 -0.84 9.90
N LYS A 160 21.75 -1.36 10.34
CA LYS A 160 22.19 -1.28 11.74
C LYS A 160 22.55 0.15 12.15
N THR A 161 23.23 0.91 11.31
CA THR A 161 23.53 2.32 11.59
C THR A 161 22.26 3.16 11.66
N GLU A 162 21.30 2.91 10.77
CA GLU A 162 19.95 3.49 10.79
C GLU A 162 19.25 3.22 12.13
N LYS A 163 19.28 1.96 12.61
CA LYS A 163 18.74 1.58 13.92
C LYS A 163 19.37 2.38 15.07
N PHE A 164 20.69 2.55 15.07
CA PHE A 164 21.37 3.36 16.09
C PHE A 164 20.94 4.83 16.04
N SER A 165 20.81 5.40 14.85
CA SER A 165 20.32 6.77 14.67
C SER A 165 18.91 6.96 15.21
N ILE A 166 18.02 5.99 15.02
CA ILE A 166 16.65 6.02 15.55
C ILE A 166 16.63 5.90 17.07
N LEU A 167 17.49 5.06 17.65
CA LEU A 167 17.61 4.97 19.11
C LEU A 167 18.07 6.30 19.72
N LYS A 168 18.95 7.05 19.04
CA LYS A 168 19.31 8.41 19.45
C LYS A 168 18.15 9.39 19.38
N MET A 169 17.13 9.15 18.53
CA MET A 169 15.94 10.00 18.47
C MET A 169 15.05 9.89 19.72
N LEU A 170 15.11 8.78 20.46
CA LEU A 170 14.41 8.63 21.75
C LEU A 170 14.90 9.65 22.78
N SER A 171 16.19 9.99 22.71
CA SER A 171 16.87 10.94 23.59
C SER A 171 17.12 12.29 22.91
N MET A 172 16.47 12.59 21.78
CA MET A 172 16.57 13.93 21.20
C MET A 172 16.11 14.95 22.25
N PRO A 173 16.92 16.00 22.54
CA PRO A 173 16.51 17.05 23.46
C PRO A 173 15.10 17.54 23.09
N GLU A 174 14.25 17.67 24.11
CA GLU A 174 13.01 18.41 23.97
C GLU A 174 13.35 19.78 23.39
N THR A 175 12.48 20.28 22.50
CA THR A 175 12.70 21.56 21.80
C THR A 175 13.20 22.60 22.78
N ALA A 176 14.45 23.04 22.59
CA ALA A 176 15.11 23.96 23.49
C ALA A 176 14.22 25.20 23.62
N ARG A 177 13.81 25.52 24.85
CA ARG A 177 13.03 26.72 25.17
C ARG A 177 13.90 27.95 24.89
N LYS A 178 14.04 28.33 23.62
CA LYS A 178 14.37 29.71 23.28
C LYS A 178 13.22 30.53 23.83
N GLN A 179 13.53 31.26 24.89
CA GLN A 179 12.64 32.19 25.56
C GLN A 179 11.97 33.06 24.49
N GLN A 180 10.63 33.15 24.58
CA GLN A 180 9.69 33.88 23.70
C GLN A 180 9.17 33.08 22.49
N ARG A 181 7.95 32.54 22.69
CA ARG A 181 6.88 32.31 21.70
C ARG A 181 7.32 32.32 20.22
N TYR A 182 7.92 31.23 19.78
CA TYR A 182 7.64 30.71 18.45
C TYR A 182 7.13 29.30 18.69
N THR A 183 5.80 29.14 18.75
CA THR A 183 5.18 27.86 18.41
C THR A 183 5.80 27.42 17.09
N LEU A 184 6.20 26.15 16.92
CA LEU A 184 6.70 25.72 15.61
C LEU A 184 5.72 26.20 14.53
N ASP A 185 6.22 26.98 13.57
CA ASP A 185 5.43 27.55 12.47
C ASP A 185 5.16 26.45 11.43
N ILE A 186 4.50 25.39 11.86
CA ILE A 186 4.15 24.23 11.06
C ILE A 186 2.67 24.02 11.22
N GLU A 187 1.97 24.07 10.09
CA GLU A 187 0.54 23.89 10.07
C GLU A 187 0.18 22.40 10.27
N TYR A 188 -1.04 22.13 10.71
CA TYR A 188 -1.50 20.75 10.85
C TYR A 188 -1.45 19.99 9.51
N ASP A 189 -1.79 20.68 8.42
CA ASP A 189 -1.77 20.12 7.07
C ASP A 189 -0.37 19.73 6.60
N ASP A 190 0.66 20.46 7.02
CA ASP A 190 2.07 20.14 6.76
C ASP A 190 2.45 18.80 7.41
N ILE A 191 2.06 18.59 8.67
CA ILE A 191 2.31 17.33 9.37
C ILE A 191 1.49 16.18 8.78
N CYS A 192 0.25 16.44 8.33
CA CYS A 192 -0.52 15.46 7.57
C CYS A 192 0.17 15.06 6.28
N LEU A 193 0.77 16.02 5.54
CA LEU A 193 1.55 15.76 4.34
C LEU A 193 2.76 14.87 4.65
N LEU A 194 3.53 15.23 5.69
CA LEU A 194 4.69 14.47 6.17
C LEU A 194 4.30 13.03 6.55
N MET A 195 3.24 12.86 7.34
CA MET A 195 2.73 11.55 7.75
C MET A 195 2.24 10.72 6.56
N ARG A 196 1.56 11.35 5.61
CA ARG A 196 1.11 10.68 4.38
C ARG A 196 2.31 10.21 3.56
N TYR A 197 3.39 10.99 3.49
CA TYR A 197 4.63 10.60 2.81
C TYR A 197 5.34 9.43 3.50
N LEU A 198 5.45 9.47 4.82
CA LEU A 198 6.02 8.34 5.58
C LEU A 198 5.19 7.06 5.43
N THR A 199 3.86 7.20 5.37
CA THR A 199 2.94 6.07 5.17
C THR A 199 3.03 5.52 3.74
N SER A 200 3.18 6.41 2.76
CA SER A 200 3.39 6.12 1.33
C SER A 200 4.52 5.11 1.08
N ASN A 201 5.58 5.18 1.88
CA ASN A 201 6.75 4.32 1.77
C ASN A 201 6.57 2.93 2.40
N ARG A 202 5.47 2.69 3.12
CA ARG A 202 5.25 1.42 3.82
C ARG A 202 4.92 0.28 2.83
N PRO A 203 5.42 -0.95 3.07
CA PRO A 203 5.10 -2.11 2.22
C PRO A 203 3.61 -2.40 2.10
N PHE A 204 2.80 -2.02 3.10
CA PHE A 204 1.36 -2.26 3.11
C PHE A 204 0.64 -1.64 1.90
N LEU A 205 0.96 -0.39 1.52
CA LEU A 205 0.34 0.25 0.34
C LEU A 205 0.68 -0.49 -0.97
N LYS A 206 1.82 -1.20 -1.00
CA LYS A 206 2.26 -2.00 -2.14
C LYS A 206 1.57 -3.38 -2.22
N THR A 207 0.67 -3.70 -1.29
CA THR A 207 -0.04 -5.00 -1.27
C THR A 207 -1.33 -5.02 -2.10
N PHE A 208 -1.73 -3.88 -2.68
CA PHE A 208 -2.94 -3.78 -3.50
C PHE A 208 -3.05 -4.89 -4.55
N ASP A 209 -1.97 -5.16 -5.30
CA ASP A 209 -1.97 -6.18 -6.35
C ASP A 209 -2.24 -7.59 -5.83
N VAL A 210 -1.81 -7.88 -4.60
CA VAL A 210 -2.07 -9.17 -3.94
C VAL A 210 -3.55 -9.30 -3.64
N TYR A 211 -4.18 -8.25 -3.10
CA TYR A 211 -5.61 -8.24 -2.81
C TYR A 211 -6.46 -8.32 -4.08
N LEU A 212 -6.08 -7.59 -5.14
CA LEU A 212 -6.79 -7.61 -6.42
C LEU A 212 -6.72 -9.00 -7.07
N LYS A 213 -5.53 -9.62 -7.12
CA LYS A 213 -5.36 -10.99 -7.63
C LYS A 213 -6.18 -12.00 -6.83
N GLN A 214 -6.24 -11.82 -5.52
CA GLN A 214 -7.02 -12.72 -4.67
C GLN A 214 -8.52 -12.55 -4.87
N LEU A 215 -9.04 -11.32 -5.00
CA LEU A 215 -10.44 -11.07 -5.35
C LEU A 215 -10.81 -11.73 -6.69
N ALA A 216 -9.94 -11.57 -7.69
CA ALA A 216 -10.08 -12.21 -9.00
C ALA A 216 -10.09 -13.74 -8.90
N ALA A 217 -9.17 -14.32 -8.12
CA ALA A 217 -9.08 -15.77 -7.91
C ALA A 217 -10.32 -16.35 -7.23
N ILE A 218 -10.83 -15.70 -6.17
CA ILE A 218 -12.06 -16.12 -5.46
C ILE A 218 -13.25 -16.14 -6.41
N PHE A 219 -13.37 -15.11 -7.26
CA PHE A 219 -14.44 -15.04 -8.24
C PHE A 219 -14.41 -16.23 -9.22
N GLN A 220 -13.22 -16.63 -9.68
CA GLN A 220 -13.05 -17.70 -10.65
C GLN A 220 -13.18 -19.11 -10.05
N SER A 221 -12.72 -19.32 -8.82
CA SER A 221 -12.65 -20.66 -8.20
C SER A 221 -13.93 -21.08 -7.48
N GLU A 222 -14.69 -20.13 -6.92
CA GLU A 222 -15.81 -20.47 -6.04
C GLU A 222 -17.05 -20.93 -6.82
N ALA A 223 -17.64 -22.07 -6.46
CA ALA A 223 -18.88 -22.54 -7.09
C ALA A 223 -20.14 -21.77 -6.62
N GLY A 224 -20.13 -21.24 -5.40
CA GLY A 224 -21.27 -20.58 -4.76
C GLY A 224 -21.66 -19.25 -5.42
N THR A 225 -22.87 -19.17 -5.95
CA THR A 225 -23.41 -17.95 -6.60
C THR A 225 -23.35 -16.70 -5.72
N ASN A 226 -23.62 -16.83 -4.42
CA ASN A 226 -23.63 -15.69 -3.50
C ASN A 226 -22.23 -15.06 -3.36
N ILE A 227 -21.19 -15.89 -3.22
CA ILE A 227 -19.81 -15.42 -3.11
C ILE A 227 -19.33 -14.84 -4.43
N ARG A 228 -19.62 -15.49 -5.57
CA ARG A 228 -19.23 -14.96 -6.89
C ARG A 228 -19.87 -13.61 -7.20
N SER A 229 -21.18 -13.46 -6.93
CA SER A 229 -21.88 -12.18 -7.09
C SER A 229 -21.28 -11.11 -6.18
N LYS A 230 -20.91 -11.48 -4.95
CA LYS A 230 -20.27 -10.57 -4.01
C LYS A 230 -18.85 -10.17 -4.43
N ALA A 231 -18.04 -11.11 -4.89
CA ALA A 231 -16.69 -10.85 -5.41
C ALA A 231 -16.74 -9.91 -6.61
N MET A 232 -17.69 -10.09 -7.53
CA MET A 232 -17.89 -9.18 -8.66
C MET A 232 -18.26 -7.77 -8.19
N LYS A 233 -19.14 -7.63 -7.20
CA LYS A 233 -19.46 -6.32 -6.60
C LYS A 233 -18.25 -5.67 -5.91
N CYS A 234 -17.40 -6.44 -5.24
CA CYS A 234 -16.14 -5.94 -4.68
C CYS A 234 -15.16 -5.48 -5.78
N LEU A 235 -15.13 -6.17 -6.93
CA LEU A 235 -14.37 -5.70 -8.09
C LEU A 235 -14.94 -4.37 -8.63
N CYS A 236 -16.28 -4.19 -8.64
CA CYS A 236 -16.90 -2.89 -8.96
C CYS A 236 -16.38 -1.76 -8.09
N THR A 237 -16.35 -1.94 -6.77
CA THR A 237 -15.87 -0.89 -5.85
C THR A 237 -14.39 -0.56 -6.05
N VAL A 238 -13.58 -1.55 -6.44
CA VAL A 238 -12.16 -1.33 -6.72
C VAL A 238 -11.97 -0.58 -8.05
N VAL A 239 -12.73 -0.94 -9.08
CA VAL A 239 -12.70 -0.25 -10.39
C VAL A 239 -13.30 1.16 -10.30
N GLU A 240 -14.25 1.39 -9.40
CA GLU A 240 -14.75 2.73 -9.08
C GLU A 240 -13.65 3.66 -8.57
N ALA A 241 -12.76 3.14 -7.73
CA ALA A 241 -11.60 3.89 -7.26
C ALA A 241 -10.58 4.15 -8.39
N ASP A 242 -10.48 3.22 -9.36
CA ASP A 242 -9.58 3.38 -10.51
C ASP A 242 -10.04 2.59 -11.76
N PRO A 243 -10.60 3.27 -12.78
CA PRO A 243 -11.03 2.63 -14.03
C PRO A 243 -9.89 2.02 -14.85
N THR A 244 -8.62 2.40 -14.63
CA THR A 244 -7.48 1.81 -15.36
C THR A 244 -7.34 0.31 -15.12
N ILE A 245 -7.87 -0.19 -14.00
CA ILE A 245 -7.79 -1.60 -13.60
C ILE A 245 -8.46 -2.52 -14.62
N LEU A 246 -9.50 -2.06 -15.32
CA LEU A 246 -10.18 -2.81 -16.37
C LEU A 246 -9.28 -3.11 -17.59
N ALA A 247 -8.14 -2.44 -17.73
CA ALA A 247 -7.16 -2.72 -18.77
C ALA A 247 -6.31 -3.97 -18.48
N ARG A 248 -6.25 -4.42 -17.21
CA ARG A 248 -5.41 -5.55 -16.82
C ARG A 248 -5.97 -6.87 -17.33
N ASN A 249 -5.09 -7.76 -17.78
CA ASN A 249 -5.48 -9.05 -18.38
C ASN A 249 -6.18 -9.99 -17.39
N ASP A 250 -5.74 -10.02 -16.12
CA ASP A 250 -6.35 -10.81 -15.06
C ASP A 250 -7.81 -10.39 -14.81
N ILE A 251 -8.05 -9.09 -14.73
CA ILE A 251 -9.40 -8.53 -14.54
C ILE A 251 -10.26 -8.70 -15.77
N LYS A 252 -9.71 -8.45 -16.97
CA LYS A 252 -10.44 -8.69 -18.23
C LYS A 252 -10.95 -10.11 -18.33
N SER A 253 -10.14 -11.11 -17.95
CA SER A 253 -10.57 -12.50 -17.90
C SER A 253 -11.71 -12.72 -16.90
N CYS A 254 -11.60 -12.19 -15.67
CA CYS A 254 -12.68 -12.24 -14.67
C CYS A 254 -13.99 -11.65 -15.19
N VAL A 255 -13.92 -10.49 -15.82
CA VAL A 255 -15.09 -9.78 -16.34
C VAL A 255 -15.75 -10.58 -17.45
N LYS A 256 -14.98 -11.17 -18.38
CA LYS A 256 -15.52 -12.05 -19.42
C LYS A 256 -16.24 -13.26 -18.83
N VAL A 257 -15.61 -13.94 -17.86
CA VAL A 257 -16.23 -15.06 -17.15
C VAL A 257 -17.53 -14.63 -16.46
N GLY A 258 -17.54 -13.46 -15.81
CA GLY A 258 -18.72 -12.89 -15.14
C GLY A 258 -19.85 -12.51 -16.09
N LEU A 259 -19.52 -11.95 -17.25
CA LEU A 259 -20.51 -11.70 -18.30
C LEU A 259 -21.14 -13.00 -18.77
N THR A 260 -20.37 -14.09 -18.89
CA THR A 260 -20.82 -15.43 -19.30
C THR A 260 -21.38 -16.31 -18.18
N ASP A 261 -21.50 -15.80 -16.95
CA ASP A 261 -21.84 -16.61 -15.78
C ASP A 261 -23.21 -17.28 -15.89
N LYS A 262 -23.39 -18.47 -15.30
CA LYS A 262 -24.68 -19.18 -15.24
C LYS A 262 -25.74 -18.39 -14.47
N SER A 263 -25.35 -17.64 -13.44
CA SER A 263 -26.25 -16.87 -12.58
C SER A 263 -26.55 -15.49 -13.14
N ILE A 264 -27.85 -15.13 -13.22
CA ILE A 264 -28.31 -13.79 -13.63
C ILE A 264 -27.69 -12.71 -12.73
N SER A 265 -27.70 -12.90 -11.41
CA SER A 265 -27.18 -11.90 -10.46
C SER A 265 -25.69 -11.59 -10.65
N VAL A 266 -24.90 -12.59 -11.06
CA VAL A 266 -23.46 -12.39 -11.34
C VAL A 266 -23.29 -11.64 -12.66
N ARG A 267 -24.07 -11.99 -13.69
CA ARG A 267 -24.06 -11.29 -14.97
C ARG A 267 -24.47 -9.83 -14.85
N GLU A 268 -25.52 -9.54 -14.07
CA GLU A 268 -25.95 -8.17 -13.79
C GLU A 268 -24.83 -7.35 -13.13
N ALA A 269 -24.13 -7.92 -12.14
CA ALA A 269 -23.00 -7.25 -11.50
C ALA A 269 -21.82 -7.00 -12.48
N ALA A 270 -21.56 -7.93 -13.40
CA ALA A 270 -20.53 -7.75 -14.43
C ALA A 270 -20.91 -6.70 -15.49
N ILE A 271 -22.17 -6.67 -15.91
CA ILE A 271 -22.70 -5.63 -16.81
C ILE A 271 -22.64 -4.26 -16.13
N ASP A 272 -23.01 -4.20 -14.87
CA ASP A 272 -22.98 -2.98 -14.06
C ASP A 272 -21.56 -2.40 -13.92
N LEU A 273 -20.57 -3.27 -13.66
CA LEU A 273 -19.15 -2.92 -13.66
C LEU A 273 -18.72 -2.25 -14.97
N ILE A 274 -19.00 -2.92 -16.09
CA ILE A 274 -18.53 -2.48 -17.41
C ILE A 274 -19.28 -1.22 -17.85
N GLY A 275 -20.61 -1.22 -17.71
CA GLY A 275 -21.49 -0.16 -18.19
C GLY A 275 -21.20 1.19 -17.53
N ARG A 276 -20.86 1.21 -16.24
CA ARG A 276 -20.51 2.46 -15.54
C ARG A 276 -19.12 2.99 -15.93
N TYR A 277 -18.13 2.12 -16.04
CA TYR A 277 -16.72 2.56 -16.08
C TYR A 277 -16.10 2.55 -17.48
N ILE A 278 -16.68 1.87 -18.48
CA ILE A 278 -16.23 1.99 -19.88
C ILE A 278 -16.42 3.40 -20.42
N VAL A 279 -17.48 4.10 -20.02
CA VAL A 279 -17.74 5.49 -20.47
C VAL A 279 -16.62 6.43 -20.00
N GLN A 280 -16.04 6.17 -18.83
CA GLN A 280 -14.94 6.95 -18.27
C GLN A 280 -13.61 6.69 -19.00
N LYS A 281 -13.46 5.55 -19.68
CA LYS A 281 -12.29 5.19 -20.49
C LYS A 281 -12.69 4.56 -21.81
N GLN A 282 -13.04 5.41 -22.77
CA GLN A 282 -13.54 5.00 -24.10
C GLN A 282 -12.59 4.05 -24.85
N GLU A 283 -11.28 4.13 -24.62
CA GLU A 283 -10.29 3.21 -25.20
C GLU A 283 -10.53 1.73 -24.83
N LEU A 284 -11.17 1.46 -23.69
CA LEU A 284 -11.49 0.11 -23.24
C LEU A 284 -12.71 -0.47 -23.95
N ILE A 285 -13.51 0.33 -24.66
CA ILE A 285 -14.74 -0.13 -25.30
C ILE A 285 -14.46 -1.24 -26.32
N LEU A 286 -13.41 -1.08 -27.12
CA LEU A 286 -13.01 -2.04 -28.15
C LEU A 286 -12.60 -3.39 -27.53
N GLN A 287 -12.15 -3.39 -26.27
CA GLN A 287 -11.69 -4.60 -25.61
C GLN A 287 -12.82 -5.50 -25.08
N TYR A 288 -13.99 -4.92 -24.85
CA TYR A 288 -15.16 -5.58 -24.29
C TYR A 288 -16.34 -5.66 -25.27
N TYR A 289 -16.26 -4.95 -26.41
CA TYR A 289 -17.31 -4.85 -27.42
C TYR A 289 -17.87 -6.22 -27.84
N ASP A 290 -17.01 -7.15 -28.26
CA ASP A 290 -17.44 -8.47 -28.74
C ASP A 290 -18.28 -9.22 -27.71
N VAL A 291 -17.85 -9.17 -26.44
CA VAL A 291 -18.53 -9.89 -25.34
C VAL A 291 -19.86 -9.21 -24.97
N LEU A 292 -19.94 -7.88 -25.09
CA LEU A 292 -21.19 -7.14 -24.92
C LEU A 292 -22.18 -7.41 -26.06
N CYS A 293 -21.69 -7.54 -27.30
CA CYS A 293 -22.50 -7.87 -28.47
C CYS A 293 -23.07 -9.29 -28.38
N GLU A 294 -22.24 -10.28 -28.03
CA GLU A 294 -22.69 -11.66 -27.77
C GLU A 294 -23.81 -11.71 -26.73
N ARG A 295 -23.72 -10.91 -25.66
CA ARG A 295 -24.75 -10.82 -24.62
C ARG A 295 -26.02 -10.10 -25.05
N SER A 296 -25.91 -9.08 -25.90
CA SER A 296 -27.07 -8.33 -26.39
C SER A 296 -28.03 -9.22 -27.20
N ILE A 297 -27.50 -10.29 -27.79
CA ILE A 297 -28.23 -11.30 -28.55
C ILE A 297 -28.85 -12.37 -27.62
N ASP A 298 -28.18 -12.65 -26.48
CA ASP A 298 -28.53 -13.66 -25.49
C ASP A 298 -29.74 -13.19 -24.62
N THR A 299 -30.92 -13.22 -25.23
CA THR A 299 -32.18 -12.72 -24.68
C THR A 299 -32.77 -13.69 -23.66
N GLY A 300 -32.11 -13.83 -22.51
CA GLY A 300 -32.68 -14.50 -21.34
C GLY A 300 -33.65 -13.59 -20.59
N LYS A 301 -34.82 -13.22 -21.17
CA LYS A 301 -35.97 -12.57 -20.49
C LYS A 301 -35.61 -11.54 -19.40
N ILE A 302 -34.67 -10.64 -19.63
CA ILE A 302 -34.48 -9.46 -18.77
C ILE A 302 -35.38 -8.37 -19.33
N LYS A 303 -36.45 -8.02 -18.60
CA LYS A 303 -37.29 -6.88 -18.94
C LYS A 303 -36.41 -5.63 -18.89
N TYR A 304 -36.11 -5.07 -20.05
CA TYR A 304 -35.45 -3.78 -20.18
C TYR A 304 -36.18 -2.73 -19.35
N LYS A 305 -35.58 -2.33 -18.23
CA LYS A 305 -35.94 -1.10 -17.54
C LYS A 305 -34.63 -0.42 -17.18
N ASN A 306 -34.46 0.77 -17.75
CA ASN A 306 -33.39 1.74 -17.52
C ASN A 306 -32.15 1.57 -18.41
N ILE A 307 -32.28 2.03 -19.65
CA ILE A 307 -31.33 2.98 -20.25
C ILE A 307 -32.02 4.34 -20.21
#